data_AF-A0A9D8PV58-F1
#
_entry.id   AF-A0A9D8PV58-F1
#
_cell.length_a   1.000
_cell.length_b   1.000
_cell.length_c   1.000
_cell.angle_alpha   90.00
_cell.angle_beta   90.00
_cell.angle_gamma   90.00
#
_symmetry.space_group_name_H-M   'P 1'
#
loop_
_entity.id
_entity.type
_entity.pdbx_description
1 polymer ?
#
loop_
_entity_poly.entity_id
_entity_poly.type
_entity_poly.pdbx_seq_one_letter_code
_entity_poly.pdbx_strand_id
1 'polypeptide(L)'
;MSNSNPDMNALGVMALELAGGQQPARAALPSDQAGELATLVGRDLARLVPQASGLDLVLAAAHFDPAEVLRPGWPVHRRLEELQMRAPGRNQGPRLLAFGADAAGDV
;
A
#
# COMPACT_ATOMS: atom_id res chain seq x y z
N MET A 1 19.00 -9.42 7.37
CA MET A 1 18.05 -10.57 7.36
C MET A 1 16.65 -9.97 7.48
N SER A 2 15.73 -10.17 6.51
CA SER A 2 14.33 -9.74 6.72
C SER A 2 13.71 -10.73 7.69
N ASN A 3 13.25 -10.22 8.83
CA ASN A 3 12.41 -11.01 9.72
C ASN A 3 10.99 -10.98 9.12
N SER A 4 10.58 -12.05 8.45
CA SER A 4 9.18 -12.28 8.06
C SER A 4 8.38 -12.80 9.26
N ASN A 5 8.41 -12.06 10.37
CA ASN A 5 7.51 -12.34 11.48
C ASN A 5 6.16 -11.67 11.15
N PRO A 6 5.06 -12.41 10.93
CA PRO A 6 3.75 -11.80 10.65
C PRO A 6 3.27 -10.89 11.80
N ASP A 7 3.79 -11.06 13.02
CA ASP A 7 3.52 -10.16 14.15
C ASP A 7 4.19 -8.77 14.01
N MET A 8 5.06 -8.56 13.01
CA MET A 8 5.75 -7.28 12.79
C MET A 8 5.03 -6.34 11.82
N ASN A 9 4.04 -6.82 11.06
CA ASN A 9 3.36 -6.03 10.04
C ASN A 9 1.94 -5.69 10.48
N ALA A 10 1.59 -4.39 10.45
CA ALA A 10 0.21 -3.95 10.59
C ALA A 10 -0.42 -3.84 9.19
N LEU A 11 -1.40 -4.70 8.90
CA LEU A 11 -2.12 -4.70 7.63
C LEU A 11 -3.38 -3.85 7.75
N GLY A 12 -3.66 -3.07 6.71
CA GLY A 12 -4.83 -2.19 6.65
C GLY A 12 -5.43 -2.15 5.24
N VAL A 13 -6.73 -1.85 5.18
CA VAL A 13 -7.47 -1.71 3.93
C VAL A 13 -8.25 -0.41 4.01
N MET A 14 -8.21 0.38 2.94
CA MET A 14 -9.06 1.56 2.79
C MET A 14 -10.21 1.21 1.85
N ALA A 15 -11.43 1.18 2.40
CA ALA A 15 -12.63 1.00 1.59
C ALA A 15 -13.12 2.36 1.08
N LEU A 16 -13.28 2.48 -0.24
CA LEU A 16 -13.85 3.65 -0.89
C LEU A 16 -15.26 3.29 -1.38
N GLU A 17 -16.29 3.88 -0.76
CA GLU A 17 -17.68 3.71 -1.19
C GLU A 17 -17.98 4.68 -2.34
N LEU A 18 -18.47 4.15 -3.45
CA LEU A 18 -18.97 4.96 -4.56
C LEU A 18 -20.49 5.09 -4.47
N ALA A 19 -21.04 6.16 -5.06
CA ALA A 19 -22.49 6.26 -5.22
C ALA A 19 -23.03 5.03 -5.97
N GLY A 20 -24.24 4.59 -5.61
CA GLY A 20 -24.82 3.34 -6.09
C GLY A 20 -24.77 3.18 -7.62
N GLY A 21 -24.25 2.04 -8.08
CA GLY A 21 -24.13 1.70 -9.50
C GLY A 21 -22.99 2.40 -10.25
N GLN A 22 -22.18 3.22 -9.58
CA GLN A 22 -20.98 3.81 -10.17
C GLN A 22 -19.80 2.85 -10.12
N GLN A 23 -18.95 2.92 -11.15
CA GLN A 23 -17.64 2.27 -11.16
C GLN A 23 -16.55 3.31 -10.93
N PRO A 24 -15.39 2.92 -10.34
CA PRO A 24 -14.27 3.83 -10.22
C PRO A 24 -13.85 4.32 -11.61
N ALA A 25 -13.74 5.64 -11.78
CA ALA A 25 -13.22 6.22 -13.01
C ALA A 25 -11.78 5.80 -13.30
N ARG A 26 -11.03 5.40 -12.26
CA ARG A 26 -9.68 4.85 -12.34
C ARG A 26 -9.59 3.65 -11.41
N ALA A 27 -9.29 2.48 -11.96
CA ALA A 27 -9.08 1.27 -11.18
C ALA A 27 -7.80 1.36 -10.34
N ALA A 28 -6.78 2.08 -10.82
CA ALA A 28 -5.55 2.35 -10.09
C ALA A 28 -5.03 3.77 -10.36
N LEU A 29 -4.29 4.33 -9.41
CA LEU A 29 -3.59 5.59 -9.58
C LEU A 29 -2.26 5.34 -10.29
N PRO A 30 -1.83 6.23 -11.20
CA PRO A 30 -0.47 6.19 -11.71
C PRO A 30 0.55 6.38 -10.58
N SER A 31 1.77 5.89 -10.80
CA SER A 31 2.82 5.83 -9.77
C SER A 31 3.17 7.19 -9.12
N ASP A 32 3.06 8.30 -9.85
CA ASP A 32 3.28 9.64 -9.32
C ASP A 32 2.19 10.04 -8.31
N GLN A 33 0.91 9.89 -8.67
CA GLN A 33 -0.25 10.15 -7.82
C GLN A 33 -0.29 9.20 -6.62
N ALA A 34 0.15 7.95 -6.80
CA ALA A 34 0.28 7.00 -5.70
C ALA A 34 1.29 7.50 -4.66
N GLY A 35 2.43 8.06 -5.09
CA GLY A 35 3.44 8.66 -4.21
C GLY A 35 2.93 9.89 -3.48
N GLU A 36 2.19 10.76 -4.16
CA GLU A 36 1.53 11.93 -3.54
C GLU A 36 0.55 11.50 -2.45
N LEU A 37 -0.33 10.53 -2.73
CA LEU A 37 -1.27 9.99 -1.77
C LEU A 37 -0.56 9.37 -0.57
N ALA A 38 0.46 8.54 -0.81
CA ALA A 38 1.23 7.92 0.27
C ALA A 38 1.88 8.98 1.16
N THR A 39 2.39 10.08 0.60
CA THR A 39 2.99 11.19 1.36
C THR A 39 1.97 11.85 2.28
N LEU A 40 0.75 12.10 1.80
CA LEU A 40 -0.34 12.66 2.61
C LEU A 40 -0.75 11.71 3.73
N VAL A 41 -0.96 10.43 3.41
CA VAL A 41 -1.30 9.40 4.39
C VAL A 41 -0.20 9.26 5.44
N GLY A 42 1.07 9.19 5.03
CA GLY A 42 2.20 9.06 5.93
C GLY A 42 2.35 10.25 6.87
N ARG A 43 2.17 11.48 6.37
CA ARG A 43 2.19 12.70 7.19
C ARG A 43 1.11 12.66 8.28
N ASP A 44 -0.12 12.33 7.89
CA ASP A 44 -1.24 12.33 8.82
C ASP A 44 -1.11 11.17 9.83
N LEU A 45 -0.65 10.00 9.37
CA LEU A 45 -0.36 8.86 10.23
C LEU A 45 0.74 9.17 11.25
N ALA A 46 1.83 9.83 10.84
CA ALA A 46 2.91 10.23 11.76
C ALA A 46 2.43 11.20 12.84
N ARG A 47 1.38 11.99 12.57
CA ARG A 47 0.75 12.86 13.57
C ARG A 47 -0.12 12.08 14.56
N LEU A 48 -0.85 11.08 14.10
CA LEU A 48 -1.77 10.28 14.91
C LEU A 48 -1.04 9.20 15.72
N VAL A 49 -0.03 8.58 15.11
CA VAL A 49 0.77 7.47 15.65
C VAL A 49 2.25 7.74 15.36
N PRO A 50 2.93 8.56 16.20
CA PRO A 50 4.31 8.97 15.94
C PRO A 50 5.30 7.82 15.70
N GLN A 51 5.07 6.68 16.35
CA GLN A 51 5.89 5.46 16.25
C GLN A 51 5.88 4.88 14.83
N ALA A 52 4.82 5.13 14.04
CA ALA A 52 4.73 4.66 12.66
C ALA A 52 5.83 5.24 11.76
N SER A 53 6.39 6.40 12.11
CA SER A 53 7.52 7.01 11.40
C SER A 53 8.81 6.17 11.47
N GLY A 54 8.88 5.23 12.42
CA GLY A 54 9.97 4.26 12.54
C GLY A 54 9.78 3.00 11.70
N LEU A 55 8.71 2.90 10.90
CA LEU A 55 8.33 1.74 10.12
C LEU A 55 8.32 2.06 8.62
N ASP A 56 8.42 1.02 7.79
CA ASP A 56 8.06 1.16 6.39
C ASP A 56 6.54 1.32 6.26
N LEU A 57 6.10 2.33 5.52
CA LEU A 57 4.73 2.46 5.03
C LEU A 57 4.69 1.98 3.58
N VAL A 58 3.87 0.97 3.30
CA VAL A 58 3.65 0.44 1.95
C VAL A 58 2.22 0.68 1.53
N LEU A 59 2.01 1.39 0.43
CA LEU A 59 0.70 1.67 -0.14
C LEU A 59 0.60 1.10 -1.56
N ALA A 60 -0.41 0.27 -1.83
CA ALA A 60 -0.84 -0.01 -3.19
C ALA A 60 -2.05 0.86 -3.53
N ALA A 61 -1.91 1.72 -4.53
CA ALA A 61 -2.91 2.68 -4.94
C ALA A 61 -3.80 2.11 -6.07
N ALA A 62 -4.40 0.95 -5.82
CA ALA A 62 -5.32 0.26 -6.72
C ALA A 62 -6.56 -0.22 -5.98
N HIS A 63 -7.67 -0.36 -6.71
CA HIS A 63 -8.85 -1.06 -6.22
C HIS A 63 -8.59 -2.55 -6.29
N PHE A 64 -8.92 -3.24 -5.21
CA PHE A 64 -8.85 -4.69 -5.11
C PHE A 64 -10.25 -5.24 -4.90
N ASP A 65 -10.48 -6.46 -5.40
CA ASP A 65 -11.68 -7.20 -5.04
C ASP A 65 -11.68 -7.47 -3.53
N PRO A 66 -12.76 -7.14 -2.79
CA PRO A 66 -12.79 -7.35 -1.34
C PRO A 66 -12.58 -8.81 -0.92
N ALA A 67 -13.03 -9.77 -1.72
CA ALA A 67 -12.79 -11.18 -1.44
C ALA A 67 -11.31 -11.53 -1.60
N GLU A 68 -10.59 -10.97 -2.57
CA GLU A 68 -9.14 -11.18 -2.70
C GLU A 68 -8.37 -10.66 -1.48
N VAL A 69 -8.70 -9.45 -1.00
CA VAL A 69 -8.01 -8.83 0.15
C VAL A 69 -8.23 -9.61 1.45
N LEU A 70 -9.40 -10.23 1.59
CA LEU A 70 -9.83 -10.93 2.81
C LEU A 70 -9.59 -12.45 2.77
N ARG A 71 -9.25 -13.03 1.60
CA ARG A 71 -9.19 -14.49 1.43
C ARG A 71 -7.81 -15.08 1.77
N PRO A 72 -7.75 -16.12 2.62
CA PRO A 72 -6.54 -16.91 2.82
C PRO A 72 -6.08 -17.61 1.54
N GLY A 73 -4.77 -17.52 1.22
CA GLY A 73 -4.14 -18.27 0.12
C GLY A 73 -3.78 -17.44 -1.12
N TRP A 74 -4.39 -16.26 -1.29
CA TRP A 74 -4.05 -15.25 -2.31
C TRP A 74 -3.81 -13.88 -1.64
N PRO A 75 -2.88 -13.76 -0.68
CA PRO A 75 -2.80 -12.53 0.09
C PRO A 75 -2.13 -11.47 -0.76
N VAL A 76 -2.91 -10.47 -1.20
CA VAL A 76 -2.37 -9.19 -1.70
C VAL A 76 -1.25 -8.68 -0.78
N HIS A 77 -1.38 -8.93 0.52
CA HIS A 77 -0.39 -8.66 1.56
C HIS A 77 0.98 -9.30 1.29
N ARG A 78 1.04 -10.58 0.89
CA ARG A 78 2.31 -11.24 0.52
C ARG A 78 2.94 -10.55 -0.68
N ARG A 79 2.13 -10.14 -1.65
CA ARG A 79 2.64 -9.43 -2.82
C ARG A 79 3.22 -8.08 -2.43
N LEU A 80 2.58 -7.35 -1.51
CA LEU A 80 3.11 -6.09 -0.97
C LEU A 80 4.42 -6.30 -0.21
N GLU A 81 4.54 -7.36 0.59
CA GLU A 81 5.78 -7.72 1.27
C GLU A 81 6.92 -8.01 0.27
N GLU A 82 6.65 -8.76 -0.80
CA GLU A 82 7.61 -9.02 -1.86
C GLU A 82 8.08 -7.74 -2.54
N LEU A 83 7.15 -6.84 -2.86
CA LEU A 83 7.45 -5.55 -3.47
C LEU A 83 8.28 -4.67 -2.53
N GLN A 84 7.91 -4.59 -1.25
CA GLN A 84 8.66 -3.88 -0.21
C GLN A 84 10.10 -4.41 -0.07
N MET A 85 10.28 -5.74 -0.11
CA MET A 85 11.60 -6.36 0.00
C MET A 85 12.51 -6.07 -1.19
N ARG A 86 11.93 -5.86 -2.37
CA ARG A 86 12.63 -5.57 -3.63
C ARG A 86 12.82 -4.07 -3.87
N ALA A 87 12.07 -3.21 -3.17
CA ALA A 87 12.18 -1.77 -3.29
C ALA A 87 13.58 -1.27 -2.86
N PRO A 88 14.10 -0.22 -3.52
CA PRO A 88 15.40 0.37 -3.18
C PRO A 88 15.43 0.96 -1.76
N GLY A 89 16.63 1.29 -1.28
CA GLY A 89 16.81 2.00 -0.01
C GLY A 89 16.57 1.17 1.26
N ARG A 90 16.40 -0.14 1.17
CA ARG A 90 16.06 -1.03 2.30
C ARG A 90 16.99 -0.94 3.52
N ASN A 91 18.26 -0.59 3.31
CA ASN A 91 19.25 -0.46 4.39
C ASN A 91 19.47 1.00 4.83
N GLN A 92 18.58 1.93 4.43
CA GLN A 92 18.73 3.36 4.67
C GLN A 92 17.75 3.90 5.74
N GLY A 93 16.98 3.03 6.38
CA GLY A 93 16.00 3.39 7.42
C GLY A 93 14.54 3.16 6.99
N PRO A 94 13.57 3.73 7.72
CA PRO A 94 12.14 3.66 7.39
C PRO A 94 11.82 4.30 6.04
N ARG A 95 10.91 3.69 5.28
CA ARG A 95 10.58 4.11 3.91
C ARG A 95 9.10 4.33 3.71
N LEU A 96 8.78 5.23 2.79
CA LEU A 96 7.44 5.42 2.26
C LEU A 96 7.43 4.91 0.83
N LEU A 97 6.76 3.78 0.61
CA LEU A 97 6.71 3.07 -0.66
C LEU A 97 5.28 3.12 -1.20
N ALA A 98 5.13 3.59 -2.43
CA ALA A 98 3.85 3.61 -3.12
C ALA A 98 3.98 2.83 -4.43
N PHE A 99 3.04 1.93 -4.68
CA PHE A 99 2.89 1.20 -5.92
C PHE A 99 1.60 1.65 -6.58
N GLY A 100 1.73 2.20 -7.78
CA GLY A 100 0.62 2.56 -8.65
C GLY A 100 0.73 1.83 -9.98
N ALA A 101 -0.22 2.09 -10.86
CA ALA A 101 -0.18 1.59 -12.21
C ALA A 101 1.00 2.15 -13.01
N ASP A 102 1.42 1.37 -14.00
CA ASP A 102 2.37 1.81 -15.03
C ASP A 102 1.71 2.75 -16.04
N ALA A 103 2.45 3.12 -17.09
CA ALA A 103 1.97 4.03 -18.12
C ALA A 103 0.81 3.47 -18.97
N ALA A 104 0.62 2.15 -18.99
CA ALA A 104 -0.50 1.49 -19.66
C ALA A 104 -1.73 1.34 -18.75
N GLY A 105 -1.58 1.58 -17.45
CA GLY A 105 -2.65 1.44 -16.46
C GLY A 105 -2.65 0.08 -15.75
N ASP A 106 -1.63 -0.75 -15.97
CA ASP A 106 -1.50 -2.08 -15.36
C ASP A 106 -0.80 -2.00 -13.99
N VAL A 107 -1.20 -2.88 -13.05
CA VAL A 107 -0.73 -2.92 -11.65
C VAL A 107 0.14 -4.14 -11.37
#